data_AF-A0A936ZV26-F1
#
_entry.id   AF-A0A936ZV26-F1
#
_cell.length_a   1.000
_cell.length_b   1.000
_cell.length_c   1.000
_cell.angle_alpha   90.00
_cell.angle_beta   90.00
_cell.angle_gamma   90.00
#
_symmetry.space_group_name_H-M   'P 1'
#
loop_
_entity.id
_entity.type
_entity.pdbx_description
1 polymer ?
#
loop_
_entity_poly.entity_id
_entity_poly.type
_entity_poly.pdbx_seq_one_letter_code
_entity_poly.pdbx_strand_id
1 'polypeptide(L)' 'MTEFIIISILVILFVGFLYWAYLPDYSRNPKEFWRTIIGMPIGMLLGGLGYSTLSDKIKKWATDKKKKNVK' A
#
# COMPACT_ATOMS: atom_id res chain seq x y z
N MET A 1 -17.30 -9.14 25.19
CA MET A 1 -15.93 -9.65 25.47
C MET A 1 -15.50 -10.66 24.42
N THR A 2 -16.29 -11.72 24.19
CA THR A 2 -16.02 -12.74 23.16
C THR A 2 -15.96 -12.18 21.74
N GLU A 3 -16.82 -11.23 21.38
CA GLU A 3 -16.82 -10.60 20.05
C GLU A 3 -15.52 -9.85 19.76
N PHE A 4 -14.98 -9.10 20.73
CA PHE A 4 -13.69 -8.41 20.59
C PHE A 4 -12.53 -9.38 20.39
N ILE A 5 -12.59 -10.55 21.05
CA ILE A 5 -11.59 -11.61 20.89
C ILE A 5 -11.70 -12.24 19.48
N ILE A 6 -12.91 -12.48 18.99
CA ILE A 6 -13.13 -13.01 17.65
C ILE A 6 -12.63 -12.01 16.60
N ILE A 7 -12.98 -10.74 16.74
CA ILE A 7 -12.55 -9.65 15.84
C ILE A 7 -11.03 -9.53 15.84
N SER A 8 -10.37 -9.58 17.00
CA SER A 8 -8.91 -9.48 17.08
C SER A 8 -8.20 -10.66 16.42
N ILE A 9 -8.71 -11.89 16.61
CA ILE A 9 -8.20 -13.09 15.95
C ILE A 9 -8.34 -12.94 14.43
N LEU A 10 -9.49 -12.49 13.94
CA LEU A 10 -9.71 -12.26 12.51
C LEU A 10 -8.75 -11.21 11.93
N VAL A 11 -8.51 -10.11 12.65
CA VAL A 11 -7.56 -9.07 12.22
C VAL A 11 -6.14 -9.62 12.15
N ILE A 12 -5.70 -10.38 13.16
CA ILE A 12 -4.35 -10.98 13.17
C ILE A 12 -4.19 -12.00 12.04
N LEU A 13 -5.19 -12.88 11.84
CA LEU A 13 -5.19 -13.85 10.74
C LEU A 13 -5.20 -13.15 9.38
N PHE A 14 -5.97 -12.07 9.24
CA PHE A 14 -6.04 -11.30 8.02
C PHE A 14 -4.72 -10.60 7.70
N VAL A 15 -4.09 -9.93 8.69
CA VAL A 15 -2.78 -9.28 8.50
C VAL A 15 -1.69 -10.32 8.23
N GLY A 16 -1.71 -11.46 8.92
CA GLY A 16 -0.78 -12.57 8.66
C GLY A 16 -0.95 -13.18 7.27
N PHE A 17 -2.20 -13.35 6.83
CA PHE A 17 -2.53 -13.81 5.48
C PHE A 17 -2.04 -12.81 4.42
N LEU A 18 -2.30 -11.52 4.61
CA LEU A 18 -1.78 -10.48 3.72
C LEU A 18 -0.25 -10.49 3.68
N TYR A 19 0.40 -10.59 4.85
CA TYR A 19 1.86 -10.66 4.91
C TYR A 19 2.41 -11.86 4.13
N TRP A 20 1.82 -13.06 4.29
CA TRP A 20 2.23 -14.23 3.53
C TRP A 20 1.95 -14.06 2.04
N ALA A 21 0.73 -13.70 1.66
CA ALA A 21 0.30 -13.59 0.27
C ALA A 21 1.17 -12.59 -0.52
N TYR A 22 1.56 -11.48 0.12
CA TYR A 22 2.41 -10.45 -0.49
C TYR A 22 3.91 -10.65 -0.21
N LEU A 23 4.31 -11.64 0.60
CA LEU A 23 5.70 -11.97 0.87
C LEU A 23 6.55 -12.16 -0.40
N PRO A 24 6.12 -12.90 -1.45
CA PRO A 24 6.92 -13.04 -2.66
C PRO A 24 7.09 -11.71 -3.41
N ASP A 25 6.06 -10.85 -3.46
CA ASP A 25 6.15 -9.54 -4.13
C ASP A 25 6.98 -8.55 -3.31
N TYR A 26 6.83 -8.58 -1.99
CA TYR A 26 7.65 -7.83 -1.05
C TYR A 26 9.12 -8.23 -1.16
N SER A 27 9.42 -9.53 -1.20
CA SER A 27 10.79 -10.04 -1.32
C SER A 27 11.44 -9.64 -2.64
N ARG A 28 10.67 -9.61 -3.75
CA ARG A 28 11.17 -9.22 -5.07
C ARG A 28 11.51 -7.73 -5.17
N ASN A 29 10.64 -6.85 -4.68
CA ASN A 29 10.83 -5.39 -4.76
C ASN A 29 10.27 -4.66 -3.52
N PRO A 30 10.95 -4.76 -2.35
CA PRO A 30 10.40 -4.25 -1.08
C PRO A 30 10.19 -2.75 -1.10
N LYS A 31 11.07 -2.01 -1.81
CA LYS A 31 11.01 -0.56 -1.93
C LYS A 31 9.78 -0.10 -2.73
N GLU A 32 9.46 -0.75 -3.84
CA GLU A 32 8.29 -0.39 -4.66
C GLU A 32 6.97 -0.84 -4.01
N PHE A 33 7.01 -1.99 -3.33
CA PHE A 33 5.87 -2.51 -2.58
C PHE A 33 5.39 -1.53 -1.52
N TRP A 34 6.27 -1.10 -0.60
CA TRP A 34 5.92 -0.12 0.43
C TRP A 34 5.50 1.23 -0.16
N ARG A 35 6.15 1.66 -1.25
CA ARG A 35 5.79 2.92 -1.94
C ARG A 35 4.37 2.88 -2.50
N THR A 36 3.93 1.72 -2.98
CA THR A 36 2.58 1.53 -3.54
C THR A 36 1.55 1.35 -2.43
N ILE A 37 1.82 0.46 -1.46
CA ILE A 37 0.97 0.18 -0.29
C ILE A 37 0.63 1.47 0.48
N ILE A 38 1.61 2.36 0.65
CA ILE A 38 1.44 3.60 1.40
C ILE A 38 1.03 4.76 0.49
N GLY A 39 1.68 4.91 -0.66
CA GLY A 39 1.52 6.09 -1.52
C GLY A 39 0.16 6.17 -2.21
N MET A 40 -0.44 5.04 -2.63
CA MET A 40 -1.77 5.06 -3.26
C MET A 40 -2.88 5.50 -2.29
N PRO A 41 -3.00 4.91 -1.08
CA PRO A 41 -3.98 5.37 -0.10
C PRO A 41 -3.81 6.84 0.28
N ILE A 42 -2.57 7.28 0.51
CA ILE A 42 -2.29 8.70 0.84
C ILE A 42 -2.70 9.61 -0.32
N GLY A 43 -2.35 9.24 -1.56
CA GLY A 43 -2.74 10.02 -2.74
C GLY A 43 -4.25 10.08 -2.93
N MET A 44 -4.98 8.99 -2.65
CA MET A 44 -6.45 8.98 -2.67
C MET A 44 -7.04 9.88 -1.58
N LEU A 45 -6.53 9.81 -0.35
CA LEU A 45 -6.97 10.65 0.77
C LEU A 45 -6.78 12.14 0.47
N LEU A 46 -5.59 12.52 -0.01
CA LEU A 46 -5.30 13.91 -0.39
C LEU A 46 -6.21 14.41 -1.51
N GLY A 47 -6.55 13.53 -2.47
CA GLY A 47 -7.51 13.86 -3.53
C GLY A 47 -8.91 14.10 -2.98
N GLY A 48 -9.36 13.27 -2.04
CA GLY A 48 -10.65 13.44 -1.36
C GLY A 48 -10.72 14.70 -0.48
N LEU A 49 -9.59 15.17 0.05
CA LEU A 49 -9.49 16.40 0.84
C LEU A 49 -9.32 17.68 0.00
N GLY A 50 -9.35 17.57 -1.33
CA GLY A 50 -9.25 18.73 -2.24
C GLY A 50 -7.83 19.11 -2.68
N TYR A 51 -6.80 18.38 -2.23
CA TYR A 51 -5.41 18.59 -2.64
C TYR A 51 -5.08 17.82 -3.93
N SER A 52 -5.79 18.12 -5.02
CA SER A 52 -5.69 17.39 -6.30
C SER A 52 -4.26 17.35 -6.87
N THR A 53 -3.57 18.48 -6.90
CA THR A 53 -2.19 18.58 -7.42
C THR A 53 -1.18 17.79 -6.59
N LEU A 54 -1.37 17.72 -5.28
CA LEU A 54 -0.53 16.96 -4.36
C LEU A 54 -0.85 15.47 -4.45
N SER A 55 -2.14 15.11 -4.55
CA SER A 55 -2.63 13.76 -4.85
C SER A 55 -1.93 13.20 -6.08
N ASP A 56 -1.89 13.96 -7.18
CA ASP A 56 -1.31 13.47 -8.43
C ASP A 56 0.20 13.27 -8.33
N LYS A 57 0.91 14.14 -7.59
CA LYS A 57 2.33 13.96 -7.30
C LYS A 57 2.58 12.71 -6.46
N ILE A 58 1.77 12.46 -5.43
CA ILE A 58 1.92 11.30 -4.54
C ILE A 58 1.53 10.00 -5.26
N LYS A 59 0.43 10.00 -6.04
CA LYS A 59 0.04 8.85 -6.88
C LYS A 59 1.14 8.53 -7.89
N LYS A 60 1.66 9.55 -8.59
CA LYS A 60 2.77 9.37 -9.52
C LYS A 60 4.00 8.82 -8.81
N TRP A 61 4.38 9.39 -7.66
CA TRP A 61 5.48 8.86 -6.85
C TRP A 61 5.23 7.42 -6.41
N ALA A 62 4.01 7.04 -6.01
CA ALA A 62 3.68 5.67 -5.63
C ALA A 62 3.90 4.71 -6.81
N THR A 63 3.39 5.07 -7.99
CA THR A 63 3.37 4.22 -9.19
C THR A 63 4.57 4.38 -10.12
N ASP A 64 5.53 5.26 -9.81
CA ASP A 64 6.69 5.55 -10.68
C ASP A 64 7.59 4.31 -10.79
N LYS A 65 7.19 3.33 -11.60
CA LYS A 65 8.09 2.28 -12.05
C LYS A 65 9.21 3.05 -12.73
N LYS A 66 10.39 3.07 -12.10
CA LYS A 66 11.59 3.69 -12.66
C LYS A 66 11.59 3.26 -14.13
N LYS A 67 11.34 4.17 -15.07
CA LYS A 67 11.54 3.87 -16.49
C LYS A 67 13.00 3.44 -16.56
N LYS A 68 13.25 2.13 -16.64
CA LYS A 68 14.51 1.63 -17.18
C LYS A 68 14.57 2.34 -18.52
N ASN A 69 15.49 3.29 -18.65
CA ASN A 69 15.86 3.83 -19.94
C ASN A 69 16.12 2.62 -20.83
N VAL A 70 15.17 2.33 -21.70
CA VAL A 70 15.42 1.52 -22.89
C VAL A 70 16.28 2.46 -23.73
N LYS A 71 17.59 2.34 -23.54
CA LYS A 71 18.59 2.86 -24.46
C LYS A 71 19.04 1.70 -25.30
#